data_AF-A0A0P1P7H0-F1
#
_entry.id   AF-A0A0P1P7H0-F1
#
_cell.length_a   1.000
_cell.length_b   1.000
_cell.length_c   1.000
_cell.angle_alpha   90.00
_cell.angle_beta   90.00
_cell.angle_gamma   90.00
#
_symmetry.space_group_name_H-M   'P 1'
#
loop_
_entity.id
_entity.type
_entity.pdbx_description
1 polymer ?
#
loop_
_entity_poly.entity_id
_entity_poly.type
_entity_poly.pdbx_seq_one_letter_code
_entity_poly.pdbx_strand_id
1 'polypeptide(L)'
;MGNNLKLILLILTLLVAFQTKALSQIPIEVVDYSEDMVGQMLVYRVKEKFRESNIFYLPLVPKGFRFRVQISTMDRFKGDDSRSNLSTMYSVIWLLYDDEKFIFPIYLDHTLGYSGRDVVGSTAEEIVARTDKIITQFGELLKMLDKLLKPEGK
;
A
#
# COMPACT_ATOMS: atom_id res chain seq x y z
N MET A 1 26.05 -2.09 -23.02
CA MET A 1 24.88 -1.81 -23.89
C MET A 1 23.58 -2.52 -23.44
N GLY A 2 23.63 -3.70 -22.79
CA GLY A 2 22.43 -4.45 -22.39
C GLY A 2 21.65 -3.99 -21.16
N ASN A 3 22.27 -3.29 -20.20
CA ASN A 3 21.57 -2.91 -18.95
C ASN A 3 20.61 -1.72 -19.12
N ASN A 4 20.98 -0.75 -19.94
CA ASN A 4 20.12 0.42 -20.21
C ASN A 4 18.86 0.02 -20.98
N LEU A 5 18.97 -0.98 -21.87
CA LEU A 5 17.82 -1.52 -22.61
C LEU A 5 16.83 -2.21 -21.67
N LYS A 6 17.31 -2.98 -20.69
CA LYS A 6 16.46 -3.63 -19.67
C LYS A 6 15.75 -2.60 -18.78
N LEU A 7 16.44 -1.53 -18.39
CA LEU A 7 15.85 -0.45 -17.60
C LEU A 7 14.78 0.30 -18.39
N ILE A 8 15.05 0.62 -19.66
CA ILE A 8 14.08 1.25 -20.56
C ILE A 8 12.87 0.33 -20.77
N LEU A 9 13.09 -0.98 -20.95
CA LEU A 9 12.01 -1.95 -21.09
C LEU A 9 11.14 -2.01 -19.83
N LEU A 10 11.75 -2.07 -18.64
CA LEU A 10 11.06 -2.08 -17.35
C LEU A 10 10.21 -0.81 -17.16
N ILE A 11 10.78 0.35 -17.49
CA ILE A 11 10.08 1.64 -17.38
C ILE A 11 8.95 1.74 -18.42
N LEU A 12 9.16 1.25 -19.65
CA LEU A 12 8.09 1.12 -20.65
C LEU A 12 6.98 0.17 -20.20
N THR A 13 7.33 -0.93 -19.51
CA THR A 13 6.31 -1.86 -18.98
C THR A 13 5.49 -1.21 -17.87
N LEU A 14 6.15 -0.43 -17.00
CA LEU A 14 5.51 0.40 -15.97
C LEU A 14 4.62 1.50 -16.57
N LEU A 15 5.08 2.19 -17.63
CA LEU A 15 4.33 3.23 -18.33
C LEU A 15 3.09 2.70 -19.06
N VAL A 16 3.22 1.54 -19.74
CA VAL A 16 2.10 0.90 -20.44
C VAL A 16 1.07 0.34 -19.45
N ALA A 17 1.49 -0.08 -18.25
CA ALA A 17 0.55 -0.46 -17.19
C ALA A 17 -0.31 0.71 -16.67
N PHE A 18 0.11 1.96 -16.92
CA PHE A 18 -0.57 3.18 -16.46
C PHE A 18 -1.51 3.83 -17.49
N GLN A 19 -1.66 3.27 -18.70
CA GLN A 19 -2.53 3.84 -19.74
C GLN A 19 -4.02 3.47 -19.50
N THR A 20 -4.72 4.45 -18.92
CA THR A 20 -6.17 4.77 -19.00
C THR A 20 -7.21 3.64 -18.91
N LYS A 21 -7.69 3.37 -17.69
CA LYS A 21 -9.13 3.17 -17.47
C LYS A 21 -9.74 4.50 -17.03
N ALA A 22 -10.50 5.13 -17.94
CA ALA A 22 -11.36 6.24 -17.58
C ALA A 22 -12.47 5.71 -16.65
N LEU A 23 -12.55 6.27 -15.44
CA LEU A 23 -13.32 5.81 -14.27
C LEU A 23 -13.00 4.38 -13.79
N SER A 24 -12.10 4.25 -12.82
CA SER A 24 -12.29 3.30 -11.72
C SER A 24 -11.25 3.62 -10.66
N GLN A 25 -11.66 3.73 -9.41
CA GLN A 25 -10.83 3.88 -8.23
C GLN A 25 -9.48 3.11 -8.26
N ILE A 26 -8.51 3.55 -7.47
CA ILE A 26 -7.18 2.94 -7.36
C ILE A 26 -7.30 1.58 -6.64
N PRO A 27 -6.84 0.47 -7.24
CA PRO A 27 -6.86 -0.86 -6.62
C PRO A 27 -5.95 -0.93 -5.40
N ILE A 28 -6.54 -1.24 -4.24
CA ILE A 28 -5.84 -1.49 -2.98
C ILE A 28 -6.07 -2.93 -2.53
N GLU A 29 -5.02 -3.63 -2.14
CA GLU A 29 -5.08 -4.91 -1.43
C GLU A 29 -4.60 -4.71 0.00
N VAL A 30 -5.39 -5.14 1.00
CA VAL A 30 -4.96 -5.17 2.40
C VAL A 30 -4.66 -6.61 2.79
N VAL A 31 -3.39 -6.90 3.06
CA VAL A 31 -2.93 -8.21 3.53
C VAL A 31 -2.83 -8.20 5.04
N ASP A 32 -3.49 -9.17 5.66
CA ASP A 32 -3.70 -9.26 7.10
C ASP A 32 -2.76 -10.28 7.72
N TYR A 33 -1.83 -9.81 8.53
CA TYR A 33 -0.95 -10.62 9.38
C TYR A 33 -1.14 -10.24 10.86
N SER A 34 -2.37 -9.90 11.26
CA SER A 34 -2.67 -9.56 12.66
C SER A 34 -2.75 -10.80 13.55
N GLU A 35 -2.10 -10.75 14.71
CA GLU A 35 -2.07 -11.86 15.69
C GLU A 35 -2.98 -11.63 16.90
N ASP A 36 -3.37 -10.38 17.18
CA ASP A 36 -4.07 -9.96 18.40
C ASP A 36 -5.39 -9.25 18.10
N MET A 37 -6.29 -9.16 19.09
CA MET A 37 -7.65 -8.63 18.90
C MET A 37 -7.66 -7.14 18.51
N VAL A 38 -6.77 -6.33 19.07
CA VAL A 38 -6.69 -4.90 18.72
C VAL A 38 -6.12 -4.74 17.32
N GLY A 39 -5.14 -5.56 16.95
CA GLY A 39 -4.60 -5.65 15.60
C GLY A 39 -5.64 -6.05 14.54
N GLN A 40 -6.45 -7.08 14.82
CA GLN A 40 -7.55 -7.48 13.94
C GLN A 40 -8.56 -6.34 13.75
N MET A 41 -8.89 -5.63 14.84
CA MET A 41 -9.75 -4.45 14.79
C MET A 41 -9.12 -3.33 13.94
N LEU A 42 -7.81 -3.09 14.06
CA LEU A 42 -7.10 -2.13 13.23
C LEU A 42 -7.21 -2.48 11.74
N VAL A 43 -6.90 -3.72 11.35
CA VAL A 43 -6.97 -4.16 9.96
C VAL A 43 -8.40 -4.07 9.41
N TYR A 44 -9.39 -4.45 10.21
CA TYR A 44 -10.80 -4.30 9.84
C TYR A 44 -11.16 -2.84 9.58
N ARG A 45 -10.79 -1.92 10.48
CA ARG A 45 -11.07 -0.48 10.32
C ARG A 45 -10.35 0.12 9.11
N VAL A 46 -9.13 -0.31 8.82
CA VAL A 46 -8.42 0.10 7.59
C VAL A 46 -9.19 -0.34 6.35
N LYS A 47 -9.67 -1.59 6.31
CA LYS A 47 -10.49 -2.09 5.18
C LYS A 47 -11.79 -1.29 5.02
N GLU A 48 -12.49 -0.97 6.11
CA GLU A 48 -13.69 -0.13 6.06
C GLU A 48 -13.38 1.27 5.52
N LYS A 49 -12.32 1.92 5.99
CA LYS A 49 -11.93 3.25 5.51
C LYS A 49 -11.56 3.27 4.03
N PHE A 50 -10.95 2.21 3.51
CA PHE A 50 -10.74 2.05 2.08
C PHE A 50 -12.05 1.84 1.31
N ARG A 51 -13.03 1.09 1.85
CA ARG A 51 -14.35 0.90 1.23
C ARG A 51 -15.19 2.18 1.21
N GLU A 52 -15.05 3.01 2.24
CA GLU A 52 -15.69 4.33 2.33
C GLU A 52 -15.07 5.37 1.37
N SER A 53 -13.86 5.10 0.84
CA SER A 53 -13.14 6.04 -0.02
C SER A 53 -13.70 6.08 -1.44
N ASN A 54 -13.89 7.29 -1.97
CA ASN A 54 -14.22 7.50 -3.38
C ASN A 54 -13.00 7.36 -4.32
N ILE A 55 -11.79 7.26 -3.76
CA ILE A 55 -10.52 7.20 -4.52
C ILE A 55 -10.03 5.77 -4.65
N PHE A 56 -10.24 4.93 -3.63
CA PHE A 56 -9.73 3.56 -3.57
C PHE A 56 -10.82 2.52 -3.81
N TYR A 57 -10.44 1.35 -4.32
CA TYR A 57 -11.32 0.18 -4.30
C TYR A 57 -10.58 -1.05 -3.77
N LEU A 58 -11.30 -1.86 -3.00
CA LEU A 58 -10.86 -3.14 -2.47
C LEU A 58 -11.47 -4.28 -3.31
N PRO A 59 -10.74 -4.90 -4.25
CA PRO A 59 -11.23 -6.07 -4.96
C PRO A 59 -11.47 -7.22 -3.99
N LEU A 60 -12.57 -7.97 -4.20
CA LEU A 60 -12.82 -9.22 -3.48
C LEU A 60 -11.73 -10.27 -3.79
N VAL A 61 -11.26 -10.31 -5.04
CA VAL A 61 -10.15 -11.15 -5.50
C VAL A 61 -9.13 -10.24 -6.17
N PRO A 62 -8.05 -9.83 -5.47
CA PRO A 62 -7.03 -8.95 -6.01
C PRO A 62 -6.31 -9.59 -7.20
N LYS A 63 -6.33 -8.91 -8.35
CA LYS A 63 -5.67 -9.35 -9.59
C LYS A 63 -5.13 -8.15 -10.38
N GLY A 64 -4.00 -8.34 -11.04
CA GLY A 64 -3.27 -7.33 -11.80
C GLY A 64 -2.64 -6.26 -10.92
N PHE A 65 -2.28 -5.15 -11.57
CA PHE A 65 -1.67 -3.98 -10.93
C PHE A 65 -2.48 -3.46 -9.73
N ARG A 66 -1.83 -3.29 -8.59
CA ARG A 66 -2.41 -2.77 -7.34
C ARG A 66 -1.39 -2.28 -6.34
N PHE A 67 -1.82 -1.44 -5.41
CA PHE A 67 -1.06 -1.13 -4.21
C PHE A 67 -1.44 -2.10 -3.10
N ARG A 68 -0.45 -2.75 -2.51
CA ARG A 68 -0.63 -3.71 -1.42
C ARG A 68 -0.19 -3.06 -0.11
N VAL A 69 -1.08 -3.03 0.86
CA VAL A 69 -0.85 -2.58 2.24
C VAL A 69 -0.79 -3.83 3.12
N GLN A 70 0.42 -4.23 3.50
CA GLN A 70 0.62 -5.35 4.42
C GLN A 70 0.63 -4.83 5.85
N ILE A 71 -0.21 -5.39 6.71
CA ILE A 71 -0.31 -4.98 8.12
C ILE A 71 0.00 -6.20 8.98
N SER A 72 1.06 -6.11 9.75
CA SER A 72 1.44 -7.10 10.77
C SER A 72 1.25 -6.51 12.14
N THR A 73 0.70 -7.28 13.08
CA THR A 73 0.44 -6.79 14.43
C THR A 73 0.84 -7.79 15.49
N MET A 74 1.12 -7.27 16.69
CA MET A 74 1.40 -8.07 17.87
C MET A 74 0.90 -7.34 19.11
N ASP A 75 0.30 -8.06 20.05
CA ASP A 75 -0.04 -7.49 21.37
C ASP A 75 1.19 -6.77 21.97
N ARG A 76 1.03 -5.49 22.32
CA ARG A 76 2.12 -4.66 22.82
C ARG A 76 2.71 -5.19 24.12
N PHE A 77 1.89 -5.89 24.91
CA PHE A 77 2.24 -6.45 26.20
C PHE A 77 2.23 -7.99 26.15
N LYS A 78 2.55 -8.58 24.98
CA LYS A 78 2.66 -10.04 24.81
C LYS A 78 3.49 -10.66 25.94
N GLY A 79 2.88 -11.59 26.66
CA GLY A 79 3.46 -12.23 27.85
C GLY A 79 2.98 -11.67 29.20
N ASP A 80 2.18 -10.60 29.20
CA ASP A 80 1.52 -10.05 30.39
C ASP A 80 -0.01 -10.08 30.20
N ASP A 81 -0.64 -11.15 30.71
CA ASP A 81 -2.08 -11.39 30.56
C ASP A 81 -2.94 -10.27 31.17
N SER A 82 -2.44 -9.57 32.19
CA SER A 82 -3.18 -8.47 32.86
C SER A 82 -3.35 -7.25 31.96
N ARG A 83 -2.53 -7.14 30.91
CA ARG A 83 -2.49 -6.01 29.98
C ARG A 83 -2.78 -6.41 28.54
N SER A 84 -3.14 -7.67 28.31
CA SER A 84 -3.45 -8.15 26.97
C SER A 84 -4.63 -7.38 26.37
N ASN A 85 -4.59 -7.19 25.05
CA ASN A 85 -5.60 -6.52 24.25
C ASN A 85 -5.84 -5.05 24.61
N LEU A 86 -4.98 -4.40 25.39
CA LEU A 86 -5.05 -2.96 25.63
C LEU A 86 -4.52 -2.17 24.44
N SER A 87 -3.47 -2.69 23.79
CA SER A 87 -2.80 -2.05 22.67
C SER A 87 -2.09 -3.09 21.81
N THR A 88 -1.96 -2.79 20.53
CA THR A 88 -1.17 -3.56 19.57
C THR A 88 0.01 -2.73 19.09
N MET A 89 1.16 -3.35 18.87
CA MET A 89 2.20 -2.82 18.00
C MET A 89 1.88 -3.24 16.57
N TYR A 90 2.05 -2.34 15.61
CA TYR A 90 1.82 -2.65 14.21
C TYR A 90 3.00 -2.22 13.33
N SER A 91 3.21 -2.97 12.26
CA SER A 91 4.04 -2.60 11.12
C SER A 91 3.15 -2.54 9.89
N VAL A 92 3.29 -1.48 9.09
CA VAL A 92 2.64 -1.37 7.78
C VAL A 92 3.71 -1.24 6.70
N ILE A 93 3.60 -2.06 5.65
CA ILE A 93 4.47 -2.01 4.47
C ILE A 93 3.60 -1.74 3.24
N TRP A 94 3.96 -0.72 2.48
CA TRP A 94 3.35 -0.39 1.20
C TRP A 94 4.18 -0.94 0.05
N LEU A 95 3.54 -1.71 -0.81
CA LEU A 95 4.13 -2.34 -1.98
C LEU A 95 3.34 -1.99 -3.23
N LEU A 96 4.01 -1.91 -4.37
CA LEU A 96 3.38 -2.02 -5.67
C LEU A 96 3.48 -3.45 -6.16
N TYR A 97 2.35 -4.00 -6.59
CA TYR A 97 2.24 -5.40 -6.95
C TYR A 97 1.49 -5.57 -8.27
N ASP A 98 1.94 -6.52 -9.09
CA ASP A 98 1.27 -6.95 -10.31
C ASP A 98 1.63 -8.42 -10.52
N ASP A 99 0.67 -9.30 -10.27
CA ASP A 99 0.83 -10.76 -10.39
C ASP A 99 1.02 -11.24 -11.83
N GLU A 100 0.76 -10.40 -12.83
CA GLU A 100 0.98 -10.72 -14.24
C GLU A 100 2.33 -10.23 -14.75
N LYS A 101 2.88 -9.15 -14.17
CA LYS A 101 4.06 -8.45 -14.71
C LYS A 101 5.29 -8.45 -13.81
N PHE A 102 5.14 -8.56 -12.49
CA PHE A 102 6.25 -8.46 -11.56
C PHE A 102 6.61 -9.80 -10.94
N ILE A 103 7.89 -10.16 -11.00
CA ILE A 103 8.43 -11.34 -10.29
C ILE A 103 8.43 -11.08 -8.77
N PHE A 104 8.69 -9.82 -8.38
CA PHE A 104 8.73 -9.41 -6.97
C PHE A 104 7.94 -8.10 -6.78
N PRO A 105 7.27 -7.92 -5.63
CA PRO A 105 6.70 -6.63 -5.25
C PRO A 105 7.77 -5.53 -5.26
N ILE A 106 7.39 -4.32 -5.66
CA ILE A 106 8.23 -3.14 -5.52
C ILE A 106 7.91 -2.49 -4.18
N TYR A 107 8.89 -2.38 -3.32
CA TYR A 107 8.76 -1.70 -2.03
C TYR A 107 8.59 -0.18 -2.23
N LEU A 108 7.63 0.43 -1.53
CA LEU A 108 7.35 1.86 -1.60
C LEU A 108 7.71 2.58 -0.28
N ASP A 109 7.14 2.14 0.84
CA ASP A 109 7.37 2.74 2.15
C ASP A 109 7.03 1.75 3.29
N HIS A 110 7.40 2.09 4.52
CA HIS A 110 7.00 1.38 5.73
C HIS A 110 6.76 2.32 6.91
N THR A 111 6.04 1.82 7.91
CA THR A 111 5.97 2.47 9.21
C THR A 111 5.79 1.46 10.33
N LEU A 112 6.23 1.83 11.52
CA LEU A 112 6.01 1.10 12.75
C LEU A 112 5.29 2.03 13.73
N GLY A 113 4.34 1.49 14.46
CA GLY A 113 3.64 2.23 15.49
C GLY A 113 2.99 1.32 16.52
N TYR A 114 2.16 1.91 17.35
CA TYR A 114 1.27 1.18 18.22
C TYR A 114 -0.10 1.85 18.22
N SER A 115 -1.14 1.08 18.47
CA SER A 115 -2.50 1.57 18.55
C SER A 115 -3.14 1.06 19.83
N GLY A 116 -3.73 1.97 20.59
CA GLY A 116 -4.60 1.63 21.71
C GLY A 116 -5.97 1.22 21.21
N ARG A 117 -6.70 0.42 21.99
CA ARG A 117 -8.08 0.04 21.67
C ARG A 117 -9.00 1.25 21.45
N ASP A 118 -8.76 2.33 22.18
CA ASP A 118 -9.50 3.60 22.17
C ASP A 118 -9.23 4.48 20.95
N VAL A 119 -8.04 4.39 20.34
CA VAL A 119 -7.61 5.22 19.21
C VAL A 119 -7.47 4.47 17.88
N VAL A 120 -7.87 3.19 17.85
CA VAL A 120 -7.76 2.31 16.67
C VAL A 120 -8.36 2.90 15.40
N GLY A 121 -9.46 3.65 15.52
CA GLY A 121 -10.12 4.31 14.39
C GLY A 121 -9.24 5.38 13.76
N SER A 122 -8.65 6.24 14.59
CA SER A 122 -7.74 7.30 14.14
C SER A 122 -6.44 6.73 13.56
N THR A 123 -5.92 5.63 14.14
CA THR A 123 -4.77 4.92 13.54
C THR A 123 -5.11 4.37 12.15
N ALA A 124 -6.32 3.81 11.96
CA ALA A 124 -6.75 3.33 10.64
C ALA A 124 -6.85 4.48 9.62
N GLU A 125 -7.37 5.64 10.02
CA GLU A 125 -7.43 6.84 9.18
C GLU A 125 -6.03 7.34 8.78
N GLU A 126 -5.08 7.33 9.71
CA GLU A 126 -3.68 7.69 9.43
C GLU A 126 -3.04 6.75 8.40
N ILE A 127 -3.27 5.43 8.50
CA ILE A 127 -2.76 4.44 7.54
C ILE A 127 -3.33 4.72 6.13
N VAL A 128 -4.63 5.01 6.02
CA VAL A 128 -5.26 5.32 4.72
C VAL A 128 -4.76 6.66 4.16
N ALA A 129 -4.63 7.69 5.00
CA ALA A 129 -4.08 8.98 4.59
C ALA A 129 -2.63 8.86 4.12
N ARG A 130 -1.82 8.05 4.80
CA ARG A 130 -0.44 7.77 4.38
C ARG A 130 -0.39 6.98 3.07
N THR A 131 -1.33 6.08 2.85
CA THR A 131 -1.47 5.36 1.58
C THR A 131 -1.69 6.33 0.42
N ASP A 132 -2.60 7.29 0.57
CA ASP A 132 -2.87 8.33 -0.43
C ASP A 132 -1.61 9.17 -0.74
N LYS A 133 -0.90 9.59 0.31
CA LYS A 133 0.36 10.33 0.17
C LYS A 133 1.41 9.54 -0.63
N ILE A 134 1.62 8.27 -0.28
CA ILE A 134 2.60 7.39 -0.95
C ILE A 134 2.26 7.23 -2.43
N ILE A 135 0.99 6.98 -2.74
CA ILE A 135 0.52 6.79 -4.12
C ILE A 135 0.69 8.07 -4.93
N THR A 136 0.40 9.23 -4.34
CA THR A 136 0.59 10.54 -4.97
C THR A 136 2.06 10.79 -5.29
N GLN A 137 2.95 10.57 -4.31
CA GLN A 137 4.40 10.72 -4.50
C GLN A 137 4.95 9.76 -5.57
N PHE A 138 4.45 8.52 -5.59
CA PHE A 138 4.83 7.55 -6.63
C PHE A 138 4.35 8.01 -8.02
N GLY A 139 3.13 8.54 -8.12
CA GLY A 139 2.61 9.11 -9.38
C GLY A 139 3.44 10.31 -9.86
N GLU A 140 3.89 11.18 -8.97
CA GLU A 140 4.79 12.30 -9.29
C GLU A 140 6.15 11.81 -9.80
N LEU A 141 6.74 10.81 -9.14
CA LEU A 141 7.99 10.18 -9.58
C LEU A 141 7.87 9.63 -11.00
N LEU A 142 6.78 8.92 -11.31
CA LEU A 142 6.54 8.41 -12.67
C LEU A 142 6.43 9.52 -13.72
N LYS A 143 5.74 10.62 -13.40
CA LYS A 143 5.65 11.79 -14.29
C LYS A 143 7.02 12.42 -14.53
N MET A 144 7.87 12.52 -13.50
CA MET A 144 9.24 13.04 -13.64
C MET A 144 10.09 12.14 -14.54
N LEU A 145 9.98 10.81 -14.37
CA LEU A 145 10.70 9.85 -15.20
C LEU A 145 10.27 9.90 -16.67
N ASP A 146 8.96 10.03 -16.96
CA ASP A 146 8.49 10.15 -18.35
C ASP A 146 9.06 11.39 -19.04
N LYS A 147 9.12 12.53 -18.33
CA LYS A 147 9.75 13.77 -18.84
C LYS A 147 11.24 13.60 -19.13
N LEU A 148 11.97 12.85 -18.31
CA LEU A 148 13.40 12.60 -18.53
C LEU A 148 13.67 11.67 -19.70
N LEU A 149 12.78 10.70 -19.95
CA LEU A 149 12.93 9.71 -21.03
C LEU A 149 12.45 10.19 -22.40
N LYS A 150 11.56 11.19 -22.43
CA LYS A 150 11.17 11.92 -23.64
C LYS A 150 11.68 13.36 -23.55
N PRO A 151 13.01 13.60 -23.67
CA PRO A 151 13.49 14.96 -23.78
C PRO A 151 12.78 15.58 -25.00
N GLU A 152 12.09 16.70 -24.78
CA GLU A 152 11.45 17.44 -25.87
C GLU A 152 12.46 17.59 -27.01
N GLY A 153 12.06 17.16 -28.21
CA GLY A 153 12.92 17.16 -29.37
C GLY A 153 13.51 18.55 -29.60
N LYS A 154 14.84 18.60 -29.67
CA LYS A 154 15.54 19.37 -30.70
C LYS A 154 15.93 18.41 -31.81
#